data_AF-A0A7C7QPP3-F1
#
_entry.id   AF-A0A7C7QPP3-F1
#
_cell.length_a   1.000
_cell.length_b   1.000
_cell.length_c   1.000
_cell.angle_alpha   90.00
_cell.angle_beta   90.00
_cell.angle_gamma   90.00
#
_symmetry.space_group_name_H-M   'P 1'
#
loop_
_entity.id
_entity.type
_entity.pdbx_description
1 polymer ?
#
loop_
_entity_poly.entity_id
_entity_poly.type
_entity_poly.pdbx_seq_one_letter_code
_entity_poly.pdbx_strand_id
1 'polypeptide(L)'
;MAEETRAPEIFPVDPSKTYGLMELARGTSPLVAKEPEDTVMTFPHLVIIELLAALAVTVLLLLLSAVRDAPLEEFANPDMAPTPAKAAWYLMGIQELILHMHPTWGAIILPGLAALALAVIPYLDRSQEDVGRWFAGPRGKRIALFTALGTLLIVPALIALDSLVGVRRVWP
;
A
#
# COMPACT_ATOMS: atom_id res chain seq x y z
N MET A 1 -29.54 45.15 -9.45
CA MET A 1 -28.46 44.97 -8.47
C MET A 1 -29.11 44.31 -7.26
N ALA A 2 -29.26 42.98 -7.32
CA ALA A 2 -29.89 42.21 -6.25
C ALA A 2 -28.76 41.54 -5.47
N GLU A 3 -28.58 41.98 -4.23
CA GLU A 3 -27.62 41.45 -3.28
C GLU A 3 -28.19 40.13 -2.77
N GLU A 4 -27.59 39.02 -3.20
CA GLU A 4 -27.95 37.67 -2.77
C GLU A 4 -27.55 37.53 -1.30
N THR A 5 -28.54 37.49 -0.40
CA THR A 5 -28.34 37.34 1.04
C THR A 5 -27.76 35.95 1.33
N ARG A 6 -26.44 35.82 1.28
CA ARG A 6 -25.72 34.64 1.78
C ARG A 6 -25.89 34.55 3.29
N ALA A 7 -26.14 33.35 3.80
CA ALA A 7 -26.18 33.09 5.23
C ALA A 7 -24.88 33.59 5.89
N PRO A 8 -24.94 34.07 7.14
CA PRO A 8 -23.75 34.62 7.80
C PRO A 8 -22.66 33.55 7.84
N GLU A 9 -21.54 33.81 7.14
CA GLU A 9 -20.33 33.00 7.27
C GLU A 9 -19.89 33.06 8.74
N ILE A 10 -19.96 31.93 9.43
CA ILE A 10 -19.69 31.82 10.87
C ILE A 10 -18.20 32.10 11.17
N PHE A 11 -17.34 31.92 10.16
CA PHE A 11 -15.91 32.25 10.18
C PHE A 11 -15.50 33.02 8.92
N PRO A 12 -15.60 34.36 8.90
CA PRO A 12 -15.08 35.15 7.80
C PRO A 12 -13.54 35.08 7.80
N VAL A 13 -12.95 34.95 6.61
CA VAL A 13 -11.48 34.93 6.41
C VAL A 13 -10.91 36.28 6.87
N ASP A 14 -10.48 36.33 8.13
CA ASP A 14 -10.04 37.55 8.79
C ASP A 14 -8.54 37.44 9.15
N PRO A 15 -7.67 38.26 8.54
CA PRO A 15 -6.23 38.29 8.81
C PRO A 15 -5.87 38.59 10.27
N SER A 16 -6.82 39.11 11.05
CA SER A 16 -6.63 39.50 12.46
C SER A 16 -6.93 38.36 13.45
N LYS A 17 -7.47 37.22 12.98
CA LYS A 17 -7.76 36.06 13.83
C LYS A 17 -6.58 35.09 13.85
N THR A 18 -6.32 34.49 15.01
CA THR A 18 -5.23 33.53 15.23
C THR A 18 -5.27 32.33 14.27
N TYR A 19 -6.46 31.94 13.81
CA TYR A 19 -6.63 30.84 12.84
C TYR A 19 -6.51 31.31 11.37
N GLY A 20 -6.74 32.59 11.07
CA GLY A 20 -6.72 33.16 9.70
C GLY A 20 -5.32 33.23 9.07
N LEU A 21 -4.24 33.24 9.88
CA LEU A 21 -2.87 33.18 9.36
C LEU A 21 -2.50 31.79 8.80
N MET A 22 -3.08 30.71 9.34
CA MET A 22 -2.90 29.36 8.79
C MET A 22 -3.71 29.16 7.50
N GLU A 23 -4.85 29.85 7.36
CA GLU A 23 -5.64 29.88 6.12
C GLU A 23 -4.97 30.71 5.01
N LEU A 24 -4.20 31.75 5.38
CA LEU A 24 -3.43 32.56 4.44
C LEU A 24 -2.22 31.82 3.85
N ALA A 25 -1.77 30.75 4.50
CA ALA A 25 -0.68 29.92 4.03
C ALA A 25 -1.14 29.07 2.85
N ARG A 26 -0.82 29.52 1.63
CA ARG A 26 -0.91 28.68 0.42
C ARG A 26 0.11 27.54 0.54
N GLY A 27 -0.30 26.45 1.18
CA GLY A 27 0.47 25.21 1.28
C GLY A 27 -0.18 24.07 0.53
N THR A 28 0.58 23.00 0.29
CA THR A 28 0.07 21.73 -0.26
C THR A 28 -0.22 20.70 0.84
N SER A 29 -0.27 21.14 2.10
CA SER A 29 -0.54 20.26 3.24
C SER A 29 -2.00 19.79 3.22
N PRO A 30 -2.31 18.54 3.63
CA PRO A 30 -3.67 18.03 3.75
C PRO A 30 -4.58 18.81 4.71
N LEU A 31 -4.01 19.73 5.49
CA LEU A 31 -4.71 20.65 6.39
C LEU A 31 -5.08 21.98 5.71
N VAL A 32 -4.51 22.29 4.54
CA VAL A 32 -4.86 23.50 3.79
C VAL A 32 -6.25 23.31 3.20
N ALA A 33 -7.12 24.29 3.41
CA ALA A 33 -8.54 24.25 3.07
C ALA A 33 -9.41 23.27 3.89
N LYS A 34 -8.92 22.77 5.03
CA LYS A 34 -9.78 22.13 6.04
C LYS A 34 -10.04 23.10 7.17
N GLU A 35 -11.31 23.30 7.49
CA GLU A 35 -11.70 24.15 8.60
C GLU A 35 -11.52 23.40 9.93
N PRO A 36 -11.37 24.09 11.08
CA PRO A 36 -11.26 23.42 12.37
C PRO A 36 -12.42 22.44 12.65
N GLU A 37 -13.60 22.72 12.10
CA GLU A 37 -14.80 21.86 12.16
C GLU A 37 -14.72 20.57 11.31
N ASP A 38 -13.88 20.55 10.27
CA ASP A 38 -13.59 19.35 9.46
C ASP A 38 -12.57 18.41 10.12
N THR A 39 -12.05 18.79 11.30
CA THR A 39 -11.03 18.03 12.02
C THR A 39 -11.54 17.56 13.37
N VAL A 40 -11.05 16.40 13.81
CA VAL A 40 -11.34 15.84 15.13
C VAL A 40 -10.06 15.65 15.91
N MET A 41 -10.16 15.77 17.23
CA MET A 41 -9.01 15.50 18.11
C MET A 41 -8.55 14.05 17.96
N THR A 42 -7.26 13.86 17.70
CA THR A 42 -6.61 12.55 17.51
C THR A 42 -6.88 11.62 18.70
N PHE A 43 -6.78 12.16 19.92
CA PHE A 43 -7.22 11.47 21.13
C PHE A 43 -8.60 12.00 21.53
N PRO A 44 -9.60 11.13 21.81
CA PRO A 44 -9.52 9.67 21.83
C PRO A 44 -9.84 8.98 20.49
N HIS A 45 -10.33 9.73 19.49
CA HIS A 45 -10.99 9.15 18.30
C HIS A 45 -10.10 8.22 17.47
N LEU A 46 -8.91 8.67 17.07
CA LEU A 46 -7.99 7.87 16.26
C LEU A 46 -7.23 6.86 17.12
N VAL A 47 -6.70 7.30 18.27
CA VAL A 47 -5.84 6.47 19.13
C VAL A 47 -6.55 5.20 19.60
N ILE A 48 -7.84 5.27 19.96
CA ILE A 48 -8.60 4.09 20.38
C ILE A 48 -8.77 3.10 19.21
N ILE A 49 -9.07 3.58 18.01
CA ILE A 49 -9.24 2.72 16.83
C ILE A 49 -7.91 2.04 16.46
N GLU A 50 -6.80 2.78 16.49
CA GLU A 50 -5.46 2.25 16.24
C GLU A 50 -5.06 1.22 17.29
N LEU A 51 -5.37 1.46 18.57
CA LEU A 51 -5.12 0.49 19.65
C LEU A 51 -5.93 -0.80 19.43
N LEU A 52 -7.21 -0.68 19.07
CA LEU A 52 -8.05 -1.85 18.77
C LEU A 52 -7.53 -2.62 17.55
N ALA A 53 -7.09 -1.92 16.50
CA ALA A 53 -6.47 -2.56 15.33
C ALA A 53 -5.16 -3.26 15.70
N ALA A 54 -4.30 -2.63 16.51
CA ALA A 54 -3.05 -3.23 16.97
C ALA A 54 -3.30 -4.48 17.83
N LEU A 55 -4.29 -4.44 18.72
CA LEU A 55 -4.73 -5.60 19.50
C LEU A 55 -5.27 -6.72 18.60
N ALA A 56 -6.12 -6.37 17.62
CA ALA A 56 -6.66 -7.34 16.68
C ALA A 56 -5.55 -8.04 15.86
N VAL A 57 -4.58 -7.28 15.36
CA VAL A 57 -3.41 -7.82 14.65
C VAL A 57 -2.56 -8.71 15.58
N THR A 58 -2.35 -8.28 16.82
CA THR A 58 -1.59 -9.06 17.82
C THR A 58 -2.28 -10.40 18.09
N VAL A 59 -3.59 -10.39 18.33
CA VAL A 59 -4.37 -11.61 18.53
C VAL A 59 -4.32 -12.50 17.30
N LEU A 60 -4.44 -11.95 16.10
CA LEU A 60 -4.32 -12.70 14.85
C LEU A 60 -2.96 -13.40 14.74
N LEU A 61 -1.87 -12.71 15.05
CA LEU A 61 -0.52 -13.28 15.03
C LEU A 61 -0.34 -14.38 16.09
N LEU A 62 -0.88 -14.19 17.30
CA LEU A 62 -0.84 -15.20 18.36
C LEU A 62 -1.64 -16.44 17.98
N LEU A 63 -2.82 -16.27 17.40
CA LEU A 63 -3.63 -17.39 16.91
C LEU A 63 -2.92 -18.14 15.77
N LEU A 64 -2.32 -17.41 14.82
CA LEU A 64 -1.55 -18.02 13.74
C LEU A 64 -0.35 -18.81 14.28
N SER A 65 0.37 -18.26 15.27
CA SER A 65 1.48 -18.93 15.94
C SER A 65 1.05 -20.15 16.73
N ALA A 66 -0.15 -20.13 17.34
CA ALA A 66 -0.68 -21.28 18.08
C ALA A 66 -1.13 -22.41 17.15
N VAL A 67 -1.58 -22.10 15.93
CA VAL A 67 -2.00 -23.09 14.92
C VAL A 67 -0.82 -23.62 14.12
N ARG A 68 0.21 -22.80 13.89
CA ARG A 68 1.36 -23.13 13.05
C ARG A 68 2.67 -22.78 13.74
N ASP A 69 3.40 -23.82 14.16
CA ASP A 69 4.77 -23.66 14.63
C ASP A 69 5.69 -23.12 13.52
N ALA A 70 6.48 -22.11 13.87
CA ALA A 70 7.61 -21.62 13.08
C ALA A 70 8.89 -22.17 13.69
N PRO A 71 9.37 -23.35 13.27
CA PRO A 71 10.60 -23.92 13.80
C PRO A 71 11.78 -23.00 13.50
N LEU A 72 12.62 -22.76 14.52
CA LEU A 72 13.87 -22.05 14.33
C LEU A 72 14.88 -22.98 13.63
N GLU A 73 15.59 -22.45 12.64
CA GLU A 73 16.72 -23.16 12.01
C GLU A 73 17.93 -23.23 12.96
N GLU A 74 18.91 -24.05 12.60
CA GLU A 74 20.18 -24.15 13.33
C GLU A 74 20.90 -22.80 13.38
N PHE A 75 21.79 -22.62 14.36
CA PHE A 75 22.62 -21.41 14.43
C PHE A 75 23.41 -21.23 13.13
N ALA A 76 23.49 -19.98 12.67
CA ALA A 76 24.14 -19.65 11.41
C ALA A 76 25.60 -20.10 11.39
N ASN A 77 25.96 -20.92 10.40
CA ASN A 77 27.32 -21.35 10.13
C ASN A 77 27.80 -20.73 8.81
N PRO A 78 28.82 -19.83 8.80
CA PRO A 78 29.34 -19.24 7.57
C PRO A 78 30.03 -20.25 6.65
N ASP A 79 30.51 -21.37 7.19
CA ASP A 79 31.19 -22.43 6.42
C ASP A 79 30.21 -23.38 5.72
N MET A 80 28.92 -23.33 6.06
CA MET A 80 27.89 -24.22 5.52
C MET A 80 26.61 -23.47 5.19
N ALA A 81 26.34 -23.31 3.89
CA ALA A 81 25.09 -22.73 3.43
C ALA A 81 23.91 -23.70 3.62
N PRO A 82 22.75 -23.24 4.12
CA PRO A 82 21.58 -24.10 4.29
C PRO A 82 21.02 -24.52 2.94
N THR A 83 20.71 -25.81 2.80
CA THR A 83 20.04 -26.39 1.63
C THR A 83 18.70 -26.99 2.07
N PRO A 84 17.53 -26.49 1.63
CA PRO A 84 17.28 -25.42 0.66
C PRO A 84 17.13 -24.03 1.29
N ALA A 85 17.85 -23.03 0.76
CA ALA A 85 17.63 -21.64 1.10
C ALA A 85 16.38 -21.09 0.39
N LYS A 86 15.31 -20.79 1.15
CA LYS A 86 14.11 -20.11 0.65
C LYS A 86 14.02 -18.73 1.27
N ALA A 87 13.71 -17.73 0.46
CA ALA A 87 13.48 -16.37 0.92
C ALA A 87 12.16 -16.29 1.69
N ALA A 88 12.01 -15.21 2.47
CA ALA A 88 10.73 -14.89 3.08
C ALA A 88 9.63 -14.74 2.01
N TRP A 89 8.39 -15.06 2.36
CA TRP A 89 7.26 -15.10 1.42
C TRP A 89 7.05 -13.80 0.63
N TYR A 90 7.29 -12.63 1.24
CA TYR A 90 7.19 -11.32 0.59
C TYR A 90 8.35 -11.02 -0.37
N LEU A 91 9.46 -11.76 -0.27
CA LEU A 91 10.61 -11.72 -1.20
C LEU A 91 10.62 -12.89 -2.18
N MET A 92 9.71 -13.85 -2.03
CA MET A 92 9.65 -15.06 -2.87
C MET A 92 9.55 -14.70 -4.36
N GLY A 93 8.77 -13.67 -4.70
CA GLY A 93 8.67 -13.20 -6.09
C GLY A 93 10.02 -12.76 -6.67
N ILE A 94 10.84 -12.06 -5.88
CA ILE A 94 12.19 -11.63 -6.30
C ILE A 94 13.12 -12.84 -6.40
N GLN A 95 13.02 -13.79 -5.46
CA GLN A 95 13.79 -15.04 -5.54
C GLN A 95 13.49 -15.79 -6.84
N GLU A 96 12.21 -15.94 -7.20
CA GLU A 96 11.81 -16.62 -8.44
C GLU A 96 12.31 -15.89 -9.69
N LEU A 97 12.29 -14.56 -9.69
CA LEU A 97 12.87 -13.74 -10.76
C LEU A 97 14.36 -14.01 -10.94
N ILE A 98 15.14 -14.13 -9.86
CA ILE A 98 16.58 -14.41 -9.92
C ILE A 98 16.85 -15.85 -10.38
N LEU A 99 15.96 -16.81 -10.05
CA LEU A 99 16.09 -18.20 -10.51
C LEU A 99 15.82 -18.37 -12.01
N HIS A 100 14.95 -17.55 -12.59
CA HIS A 100 14.50 -17.69 -13.97
C HIS A 100 15.06 -16.64 -14.94
N MET A 101 15.70 -15.58 -14.44
CA MET A 101 16.29 -14.51 -15.27
C MET A 101 17.74 -14.23 -14.87
N HIS A 102 18.45 -13.48 -15.71
CA HIS A 102 19.79 -13.00 -15.38
C HIS A 102 19.76 -12.20 -14.04
N PRO A 103 20.68 -12.46 -13.09
CA PRO A 103 20.59 -11.90 -11.73
C PRO A 103 20.45 -10.37 -11.68
N THR A 104 21.11 -9.66 -12.59
CA THR A 104 21.00 -8.18 -12.69
C THR A 104 19.58 -7.71 -13.00
N TRP A 105 18.84 -8.45 -13.84
CA TRP A 105 17.47 -8.10 -14.18
C TRP A 105 16.51 -8.37 -13.01
N GLY A 106 16.63 -9.57 -12.41
CA GLY A 106 15.76 -9.99 -11.31
C GLY A 106 15.97 -9.22 -10.00
N ALA A 107 17.21 -8.93 -9.64
CA ALA A 107 17.54 -8.30 -8.36
C ALA A 107 17.62 -6.77 -8.41
N ILE A 108 18.07 -6.18 -9.51
CA ILE A 108 18.42 -4.74 -9.57
C ILE A 108 17.47 -3.98 -10.49
N ILE A 109 17.40 -4.36 -11.77
CA ILE A 109 16.71 -3.55 -12.78
C ILE A 109 15.20 -3.53 -12.52
N LEU A 110 14.56 -4.70 -12.40
CA LEU A 110 13.11 -4.75 -12.27
C LEU A 110 12.61 -4.18 -10.93
N PRO A 111 13.20 -4.51 -9.76
CA PRO A 111 12.84 -3.85 -8.51
C PRO A 111 13.14 -2.35 -8.51
N GLY A 112 14.26 -1.94 -9.13
CA GLY A 112 14.61 -0.52 -9.28
C GLY A 112 13.61 0.25 -10.14
N LEU A 113 13.14 -0.33 -11.24
CA LEU A 113 12.09 0.25 -12.08
C LEU A 113 10.75 0.31 -11.34
N ALA A 114 10.40 -0.69 -10.55
CA ALA A 114 9.20 -0.66 -9.72
C ALA A 114 9.26 0.46 -8.67
N ALA A 115 10.39 0.61 -7.98
CA ALA A 115 10.61 1.69 -7.03
C ALA A 115 10.57 3.07 -7.71
N LEU A 116 11.20 3.20 -8.89
CA LEU A 116 11.14 4.43 -9.68
C LEU A 116 9.71 4.75 -10.12
N ALA A 117 8.95 3.75 -10.56
CA ALA A 117 7.55 3.92 -10.94
C ALA A 117 6.74 4.46 -9.75
N LEU A 118 6.92 3.91 -8.54
CA LEU A 118 6.29 4.40 -7.31
C LEU A 118 6.72 5.84 -6.98
N ALA A 119 8.00 6.16 -7.11
CA ALA A 119 8.53 7.51 -6.86
C ALA A 119 8.01 8.54 -7.87
N VAL A 120 7.65 8.11 -9.09
CA VAL A 120 7.12 8.96 -10.15
C VAL A 120 5.62 9.24 -9.98
N ILE A 121 4.87 8.40 -9.24
CA ILE A 121 3.42 8.58 -8.98
C ILE A 121 3.04 10.02 -8.60
N PRO A 122 3.64 10.68 -7.58
CA PRO A 122 3.23 12.04 -7.18
C PRO A 122 3.47 13.10 -8.26
N TYR A 123 4.29 12.83 -9.27
CA TYR A 123 4.53 13.76 -10.38
C TYR A 123 3.53 13.57 -11.52
N LEU A 124 3.02 12.34 -11.70
CA LEU A 124 2.00 11.99 -12.70
C LEU A 124 0.59 12.30 -12.21
N ASP A 125 0.30 12.01 -10.94
CA ASP A 125 -1.00 12.27 -10.32
C ASP A 125 -0.85 13.32 -9.22
N ARG A 126 -1.35 14.53 -9.53
CA ARG A 126 -1.37 15.67 -8.62
C ARG A 126 -2.77 15.95 -8.07
N SER A 127 -3.74 15.12 -8.43
CA SER A 127 -5.11 15.31 -7.95
C SER A 127 -5.18 15.00 -6.45
N GLN A 128 -5.89 15.86 -5.70
CA GLN A 128 -6.23 15.60 -4.30
C GLN A 128 -7.62 14.98 -4.17
N GLU A 129 -8.25 14.65 -5.30
CA GLU A 129 -9.53 13.96 -5.31
C GLU A 129 -9.32 12.56 -4.72
N ASP A 130 -10.23 12.16 -3.84
CA ASP A 130 -10.27 10.80 -3.28
C ASP A 130 -9.10 10.34 -2.39
N VAL A 131 -8.30 11.27 -1.87
CA VAL A 131 -7.23 10.94 -0.89
C VAL A 131 -7.81 10.20 0.32
N GLY A 132 -7.25 9.03 0.63
CA GLY A 132 -7.67 8.19 1.76
C GLY A 132 -8.89 7.29 1.48
N ARG A 133 -9.46 7.32 0.27
CA ARG A 133 -10.57 6.44 -0.12
C ARG A 133 -10.02 5.26 -0.93
N TRP A 134 -10.14 4.05 -0.38
CA TRP A 134 -9.75 2.83 -1.09
C TRP A 134 -10.63 2.62 -2.32
N PHE A 135 -9.99 2.32 -3.46
CA PHE A 135 -10.65 2.04 -4.75
C PHE A 135 -11.63 3.12 -5.20
N ALA A 136 -11.22 4.39 -5.08
CA ALA A 136 -12.12 5.49 -5.32
C ALA A 136 -12.50 5.68 -6.81
N GLY A 137 -13.66 6.29 -7.00
CA GLY A 137 -14.28 6.49 -8.30
C GLY A 137 -14.74 5.20 -9.03
N PRO A 138 -15.53 5.31 -10.11
CA PRO A 138 -15.93 4.17 -10.93
C PRO A 138 -14.76 3.48 -11.63
N ARG A 139 -13.67 4.22 -11.91
CA ARG A 139 -12.47 3.69 -12.56
C ARG A 139 -11.64 2.85 -11.59
N GLY A 140 -11.37 3.34 -10.37
CA GLY A 140 -10.59 2.62 -9.36
C GLY A 140 -11.22 1.28 -9.01
N LYS A 141 -12.54 1.22 -8.82
CA LYS A 141 -13.28 -0.04 -8.59
C LYS A 141 -13.14 -1.02 -9.75
N ARG A 142 -13.23 -0.56 -11.00
CA ARG A 142 -13.06 -1.42 -12.19
C ARG A 142 -11.66 -1.96 -12.30
N ILE A 143 -10.64 -1.11 -12.09
CA ILE A 143 -9.24 -1.52 -12.11
C ILE A 143 -9.03 -2.57 -11.03
N ALA A 144 -9.43 -2.30 -9.79
CA ALA A 144 -9.29 -3.23 -8.67
C ALA A 144 -9.97 -4.57 -8.93
N LEU A 145 -11.21 -4.55 -9.43
CA LEU A 145 -11.95 -5.77 -9.76
C LEU A 145 -11.28 -6.54 -10.90
N PHE A 146 -10.87 -5.85 -11.96
CA PHE A 146 -10.20 -6.47 -13.10
C PHE A 146 -8.86 -7.09 -12.69
N THR A 147 -8.05 -6.39 -11.90
CA THR A 147 -6.77 -6.91 -11.40
C THR A 147 -6.99 -8.06 -10.43
N ALA A 148 -7.99 -7.99 -9.55
CA ALA A 148 -8.28 -9.05 -8.59
C ALA A 148 -8.76 -10.33 -9.30
N LEU A 149 -9.75 -10.21 -10.19
CA LEU A 149 -10.26 -11.36 -10.96
C LEU A 149 -9.20 -11.89 -11.92
N GLY A 150 -8.47 -11.00 -12.60
CA GLY A 150 -7.37 -11.37 -13.47
C GLY A 150 -6.31 -12.18 -12.71
N THR A 151 -5.88 -11.72 -11.54
CA THR A 151 -4.89 -12.44 -10.72
C THR A 151 -5.45 -13.79 -10.23
N LEU A 152 -6.70 -13.80 -9.73
CA LEU A 152 -7.34 -14.99 -9.19
C LEU A 152 -7.55 -16.09 -10.26
N LEU A 153 -7.72 -15.72 -11.52
CA LEU A 153 -7.92 -16.67 -12.61
C LEU A 153 -6.62 -17.02 -13.33
N ILE A 154 -5.82 -16.02 -13.69
CA ILE A 154 -4.61 -16.19 -14.50
C ILE A 154 -3.53 -16.94 -13.72
N VAL A 155 -3.29 -16.61 -12.45
CA VAL A 155 -2.21 -17.26 -11.68
C VAL A 155 -2.46 -18.76 -11.52
N PRO A 156 -3.64 -19.23 -11.05
CA PRO A 156 -3.90 -20.66 -11.00
C PRO A 156 -3.93 -21.32 -12.39
N ALA A 157 -4.41 -20.63 -13.42
CA ALA A 157 -4.39 -21.16 -14.79
C ALA A 157 -2.96 -21.37 -15.30
N LEU A 158 -2.04 -20.44 -15.04
CA LEU A 158 -0.62 -20.57 -15.39
C LEU A 158 0.05 -21.71 -14.61
N ILE A 159 -0.27 -21.85 -13.31
CA ILE A 159 0.22 -22.98 -12.49
C ILE A 159 -0.30 -24.31 -13.04
N ALA A 160 -1.60 -24.37 -13.38
CA ALA A 160 -2.21 -25.57 -13.96
C ALA A 160 -1.58 -25.89 -15.32
N LEU A 161 -1.37 -24.89 -16.17
CA LEU A 161 -0.71 -25.04 -17.47
C LEU A 161 0.70 -25.60 -17.31
N ASP A 162 1.52 -25.03 -16.41
CA ASP A 162 2.86 -25.57 -16.13
C ASP A 162 2.79 -27.01 -15.60
N SER A 163 1.83 -27.31 -14.73
CA SER A 163 1.66 -28.65 -14.17
C SER A 163 1.27 -29.71 -15.21
N LEU A 164 0.52 -29.32 -16.25
CA LEU A 164 0.00 -30.21 -17.28
C LEU A 164 0.95 -30.35 -18.48
N VAL A 165 1.57 -29.25 -18.90
CA VAL A 165 2.44 -29.21 -20.10
C VAL A 165 3.90 -29.47 -19.74
N GLY A 166 4.32 -29.12 -18.51
CA GLY A 166 5.68 -29.28 -18.02
C GLY A 166 6.69 -28.47 -18.85
N VAL A 167 6.94 -27.22 -18.48
CA VAL A 167 7.87 -26.35 -19.23
C VAL A 167 9.28 -26.96 -19.37
N ARG A 168 9.70 -27.81 -18.41
CA ARG A 168 10.99 -28.55 -18.44
C ARG A 168 11.09 -29.65 -19.51
N ARG A 169 10.01 -29.99 -20.21
CA ARG A 169 10.03 -31.00 -21.28
C ARG A 169 10.30 -30.39 -22.65
N VAL A 170 10.10 -29.09 -22.80
CA VAL A 170 10.11 -28.39 -24.10
C VAL A 170 11.46 -27.72 -24.40
N TRP A 171 12.27 -27.43 -23.38
CA TRP A 171 13.63 -26.95 -23.56
C TRP A 171 14.57 -27.64 -22.55
N PRO A 172 15.54 -28.47 -23.02
CA PRO A 172 16.52 -29.12 -22.16
C PRO A 172 17.53 -28.14 -21.54
#